data_AF-A0A7S2VQD4-F1
#
_entry.id   AF-A0A7S2VQD4-F1
#
_cell.length_a   1.000
_cell.length_b   1.000
_cell.length_c   1.000
_cell.angle_alpha   90.00
_cell.angle_beta   90.00
_cell.angle_gamma   90.00
#
_symmetry.space_group_name_H-M   'P 1'
#
loop_
_entity.id
_entity.type
_entity.pdbx_description
1 polymer ?
#
loop_
_entity_poly.entity_id
_entity_poly.type
_entity_poly.pdbx_seq_one_letter_code
_entity_poly.pdbx_strand_id
1 'polypeptide(L)'
;ASLGAAKCDPCAAGRFAPQGSGTCSSCSADAVSPASAESCTPCAKGHAVSIDRSTCIPCASNSVWVLSSSTSGVCDSTVDYALIALVAAAGALHFLGVYLLVVSFKRSLRIDDLAASGDRVVLSANPPHGMRHWARARARVKLADTGIQSVDQHTFCVQVLDERRLELQALGGGPISDAWESSKGIARLCFPYDILHTGTLAPVAVQVPLLLVPFWLALSMSWAENFFALHARSDKSFQAALVGLASGAC
;
A
#
# COMPACT_ATOMS: atom_id res chain seq x y z
N ALA A 1 -5.42 -49.61 -58.00
CA ALA A 1 -4.40 -48.63 -57.58
C ALA A 1 -4.44 -48.53 -56.07
N SER A 2 -3.44 -49.07 -55.37
CA SER A 2 -3.28 -48.88 -53.93
C SER A 2 -2.59 -47.53 -53.71
N LEU A 3 -3.35 -46.52 -53.31
CA LEU A 3 -2.77 -45.26 -52.81
C LEU A 3 -1.85 -45.62 -51.64
N GLY A 4 -0.55 -45.40 -51.80
CA GLY A 4 0.44 -45.71 -50.77
C GLY A 4 0.03 -45.00 -49.47
N ALA A 5 -0.08 -45.76 -48.38
CA ALA A 5 -0.36 -45.18 -47.08
C ALA A 5 0.72 -44.13 -46.77
N ALA A 6 0.33 -42.85 -46.77
CA ALA A 6 1.22 -41.80 -46.35
C ALA A 6 1.62 -42.08 -44.89
N LYS A 7 2.91 -42.27 -44.65
CA LYS A 7 3.43 -42.51 -43.32
C LYS A 7 3.42 -41.17 -42.60
N CYS A 8 2.44 -40.96 -41.73
CA CYS A 8 2.38 -39.78 -40.88
C CYS A 8 3.30 -39.97 -39.67
N ASP A 9 4.21 -39.05 -39.44
CA ASP A 9 5.00 -39.04 -38.21
C ASP A 9 4.14 -38.56 -37.04
N PRO A 10 4.27 -39.19 -35.86
CA PRO A 10 3.50 -38.80 -34.69
C PRO A 10 3.88 -37.41 -34.19
N CYS A 11 2.89 -36.64 -33.71
CA CYS A 11 3.15 -35.36 -33.08
C CYS A 11 3.97 -35.53 -31.80
N ALA A 12 5.01 -34.70 -31.64
CA ALA A 12 5.78 -34.61 -30.41
C ALA A 12 4.92 -34.09 -29.24
N ALA A 13 5.37 -34.33 -28.01
CA ALA A 13 4.69 -33.86 -26.80
C ALA A 13 4.48 -32.33 -26.82
N GLY A 14 3.34 -31.88 -26.33
CA GLY A 14 2.89 -30.49 -26.39
C GLY A 14 2.24 -30.08 -27.73
N ARG A 15 2.12 -31.00 -28.69
CA ARG A 15 1.37 -30.82 -29.95
C ARG A 15 0.34 -31.92 -30.15
N PHE A 16 -0.73 -31.62 -30.88
CA PHE A 16 -1.82 -32.55 -31.20
C PHE A 16 -2.20 -32.46 -32.67
N ALA A 17 -2.74 -33.54 -33.24
CA ALA A 17 -3.33 -33.55 -34.57
C ALA A 17 -4.69 -34.25 -34.52
N PRO A 18 -5.81 -33.56 -34.81
CA PRO A 18 -7.10 -34.23 -34.87
C PRO A 18 -7.13 -35.25 -36.02
N GLN A 19 -8.01 -36.24 -35.91
CA GLN A 19 -8.11 -37.31 -36.91
C GLN A 19 -8.26 -36.73 -38.33
N GLY A 20 -7.38 -37.15 -39.25
CA GLY A 20 -7.35 -36.66 -40.63
C GLY A 20 -6.56 -35.36 -40.85
N SER A 21 -5.98 -34.77 -39.81
CA SER A 21 -5.06 -33.64 -39.94
C SER A 21 -3.67 -34.11 -40.37
N GLY A 22 -3.12 -33.49 -41.41
CA GLY A 22 -1.72 -33.68 -41.83
C GLY A 22 -0.73 -32.81 -41.04
N THR A 23 -1.21 -32.00 -40.09
CA THR A 23 -0.38 -31.01 -39.37
C THR A 23 -0.62 -31.06 -37.86
N CYS A 24 0.47 -30.99 -37.09
CA CYS A 24 0.44 -30.90 -35.64
C CYS A 24 0.26 -29.45 -35.18
N SER A 25 -0.75 -29.19 -34.34
CA SER A 25 -1.02 -27.90 -33.69
C SER A 25 -0.48 -27.88 -32.26
N SER A 26 0.03 -26.73 -31.79
CA SER A 26 0.52 -26.58 -30.42
C SER A 26 -0.62 -26.46 -29.40
N CYS A 27 -0.44 -27.04 -28.23
CA CYS A 27 -1.37 -26.86 -27.11
C CYS A 27 -1.25 -25.48 -26.45
N SER A 28 -2.36 -25.02 -25.86
CA SER A 28 -2.38 -23.86 -24.98
C SER A 28 -1.42 -24.04 -23.80
N ALA A 29 -0.97 -22.92 -23.21
CA ALA A 29 0.08 -22.90 -22.18
C ALA A 29 -0.23 -23.76 -20.95
N ASP A 30 -1.49 -24.11 -20.75
CA ASP A 30 -2.10 -24.78 -19.61
C ASP A 30 -2.58 -26.21 -19.91
N ALA A 31 -2.36 -26.69 -21.14
CA ALA A 31 -2.74 -28.02 -21.56
C ALA A 31 -1.54 -28.88 -21.93
N VAL A 32 -1.67 -30.17 -21.63
CA VAL A 32 -0.70 -31.21 -21.98
C VAL A 32 -1.18 -31.97 -23.19
N SER A 33 -0.23 -32.46 -23.97
CA SER A 33 -0.50 -33.43 -25.03
C SER A 33 0.65 -34.43 -25.02
N PRO A 34 0.42 -35.69 -24.59
CA PRO A 34 1.43 -36.73 -24.76
C PRO A 34 1.71 -36.95 -26.26
N ALA A 35 2.84 -37.60 -26.57
CA ALA A 35 3.19 -37.87 -27.96
C ALA A 35 2.06 -38.66 -28.67
N SER A 36 1.72 -38.26 -29.90
CA SER A 36 0.62 -38.82 -30.70
C SER A 36 -0.80 -38.55 -30.19
N ALA A 37 -1.02 -37.58 -29.30
CA ALA A 37 -2.39 -37.27 -28.86
C ALA A 37 -3.21 -36.56 -29.96
N GLU A 38 -4.50 -36.87 -29.97
CA GLU A 38 -5.48 -36.27 -30.90
C GLU A 38 -6.06 -34.95 -30.38
N SER A 39 -5.84 -34.63 -29.10
CA SER A 39 -6.33 -33.42 -28.43
C SER A 39 -5.46 -33.02 -27.24
N CYS A 40 -5.48 -31.74 -26.88
CA CYS A 40 -4.85 -31.26 -25.65
C CYS A 40 -5.79 -31.40 -24.44
N THR A 41 -5.25 -31.79 -23.29
CA THR A 41 -5.99 -31.90 -22.03
C THR A 41 -5.55 -30.80 -21.07
N PRO A 42 -6.45 -29.94 -20.57
CA PRO A 42 -6.08 -28.91 -19.60
C PRO A 42 -5.71 -29.54 -18.25
N CYS A 43 -4.70 -28.98 -17.58
CA CYS A 43 -4.35 -29.41 -16.24
C CYS A 43 -5.40 -28.96 -15.21
N ALA A 44 -5.72 -29.85 -14.27
CA ALA A 44 -6.62 -29.54 -13.17
C ALA A 44 -6.01 -28.47 -12.23
N LYS A 45 -6.86 -27.77 -11.48
CA LYS A 45 -6.42 -26.80 -10.46
C LYS A 45 -5.40 -27.44 -9.52
N GLY A 46 -4.30 -26.71 -9.23
CA GLY A 46 -3.20 -27.20 -8.40
C GLY A 46 -2.19 -28.10 -9.13
N HIS A 47 -2.30 -28.23 -10.45
CA HIS A 47 -1.28 -28.87 -11.29
C HIS A 47 -0.71 -27.87 -12.30
N ALA A 48 0.56 -28.04 -12.64
CA ALA A 48 1.23 -27.34 -13.73
C ALA A 48 1.61 -28.30 -14.86
N VAL A 49 1.73 -27.75 -16.06
CA VAL A 49 2.23 -28.47 -17.24
C VAL A 49 3.72 -28.77 -17.03
N SER A 50 4.13 -30.01 -17.27
CA SER A 50 5.54 -30.42 -17.25
C SER A 50 6.37 -29.66 -18.30
N ILE A 51 7.70 -29.58 -18.13
CA ILE A 51 8.57 -28.86 -19.08
C ILE A 51 8.46 -29.40 -20.51
N ASP A 52 8.30 -30.71 -20.64
CA ASP A 52 8.07 -31.43 -21.90
C ASP A 52 6.60 -31.44 -22.35
N ARG A 53 5.68 -30.84 -21.56
CA ARG A 53 4.24 -30.70 -21.83
C ARG A 53 3.50 -32.02 -22.08
N SER A 54 4.06 -33.10 -21.57
CA SER A 54 3.51 -34.45 -21.69
C SER A 54 2.53 -34.79 -20.56
N THR A 55 2.71 -34.19 -19.37
CA THR A 55 1.99 -34.55 -18.15
C THR A 55 1.70 -33.35 -17.26
N CYS A 56 0.66 -33.47 -16.43
CA CYS A 56 0.34 -32.49 -15.40
C CYS A 56 1.01 -32.92 -14.09
N ILE A 57 1.86 -32.06 -13.54
CA ILE A 57 2.60 -32.30 -12.30
C ILE A 57 1.90 -31.52 -11.18
N PRO A 58 1.66 -32.13 -10.00
CA PRO A 58 1.10 -31.40 -8.86
C PRO A 58 2.05 -30.29 -8.40
N CYS A 59 1.52 -29.13 -8.03
CA CYS A 59 2.32 -28.10 -7.38
C CYS A 59 2.91 -28.65 -6.08
N ALA A 60 4.23 -28.51 -5.91
CA ALA A 60 4.90 -28.86 -4.65
C ALA A 60 4.34 -28.01 -3.49
N SER A 61 4.43 -28.52 -2.26
CA SER A 61 3.88 -27.87 -1.06
C SER A 61 4.45 -26.47 -0.77
N ASN A 62 5.56 -26.09 -1.40
CA ASN A 62 6.19 -24.78 -1.31
C ASN A 62 5.91 -23.87 -2.53
N SER A 63 5.05 -24.28 -3.45
CA SER A 63 4.63 -23.49 -4.62
C SER A 63 3.15 -23.17 -4.53
N VAL A 64 2.78 -21.92 -4.83
CA VAL A 64 1.39 -21.48 -4.82
C VAL A 64 0.87 -21.49 -6.26
N TRP A 65 -0.36 -21.99 -6.45
CA TRP A 65 -1.02 -21.93 -7.75
C TRP A 65 -1.59 -20.53 -7.96
N VAL A 66 -0.95 -19.74 -8.83
CA VAL A 66 -1.37 -18.36 -9.13
C VAL A 66 -2.13 -18.34 -10.45
N LEU A 67 -3.35 -17.78 -10.48
CA LEU A 67 -4.11 -17.62 -11.72
C LEU A 67 -3.42 -16.59 -12.62
N SER A 68 -2.95 -17.03 -13.79
CA SER A 68 -2.27 -16.16 -14.77
C SER A 68 -3.23 -15.50 -15.78
N SER A 69 -4.47 -16.01 -15.89
CA SER A 69 -5.60 -15.38 -16.60
C SER A 69 -6.81 -16.31 -16.54
N SER A 70 -7.93 -15.83 -15.96
CA SER A 70 -9.32 -16.34 -15.89
C SER A 70 -9.66 -17.84 -15.77
N THR A 71 -8.80 -18.78 -16.13
CA THR A 71 -9.03 -20.23 -16.02
C THR A 71 -7.76 -21.05 -15.76
N SER A 72 -6.56 -20.46 -15.79
CA SER A 72 -5.32 -21.25 -15.82
C SER A 72 -4.23 -20.64 -14.93
N GLY A 73 -3.59 -21.49 -14.11
CA GLY A 73 -2.58 -21.07 -13.15
C GLY A 73 -1.24 -21.78 -13.30
N VAL A 74 -0.18 -21.12 -12.85
CA VAL A 74 1.20 -21.62 -12.85
C VAL A 74 1.60 -21.91 -11.40
N CYS A 75 2.35 -22.99 -11.15
CA CYS A 75 2.98 -23.20 -9.85
C CYS A 75 4.18 -22.25 -9.76
N ASP A 76 4.03 -21.17 -9.01
CA ASP A 76 5.15 -20.25 -8.74
C ASP A 76 5.70 -20.55 -7.34
N SER A 77 6.97 -20.92 -7.29
CA SER A 77 7.72 -21.14 -6.05
C SER A 77 8.45 -19.89 -5.57
N THR A 78 8.32 -18.78 -6.29
CA THR A 78 9.06 -17.54 -6.00
C THR A 78 8.21 -16.54 -5.22
N VAL A 79 7.60 -17.01 -4.13
CA VAL A 79 7.34 -16.06 -3.05
C VAL A 79 8.72 -15.70 -2.49
N ASP A 80 9.32 -14.65 -3.04
CA ASP A 80 10.62 -14.18 -2.59
C ASP A 80 10.44 -13.57 -1.19
N TYR A 81 10.60 -14.42 -0.17
CA TYR A 81 10.53 -14.00 1.22
C TYR A 81 11.54 -12.90 1.54
N ALA A 82 12.66 -12.81 0.82
CA ALA A 82 13.61 -11.72 0.98
C ALA A 82 13.01 -10.41 0.45
N LEU A 83 12.32 -10.43 -0.68
CA LEU A 83 11.57 -9.27 -1.19
C LEU A 83 10.47 -8.83 -0.22
N ILE A 84 9.66 -9.77 0.29
CA ILE A 84 8.61 -9.46 1.27
C ILE A 84 9.21 -8.86 2.54
N ALA A 85 10.29 -9.47 3.08
CA ALA A 85 10.97 -8.97 4.26
C ALA A 85 11.55 -7.56 4.03
N LEU A 86 12.12 -7.30 2.86
CA LEU A 86 12.65 -5.98 2.48
C LEU A 86 11.54 -4.93 2.43
N VAL A 87 10.40 -5.23 1.79
CA VAL A 87 9.25 -4.33 1.70
C VAL A 87 8.67 -4.05 3.08
N ALA A 88 8.54 -5.08 3.93
CA ALA A 88 8.07 -4.92 5.31
C ALA A 88 9.03 -4.06 6.14
N ALA A 89 10.35 -4.27 6.02
CA ALA A 89 11.36 -3.47 6.70
C ALA A 89 11.34 -2.00 6.24
N ALA A 90 11.23 -1.76 4.93
CA ALA A 90 11.11 -0.41 4.38
C ALA A 90 9.84 0.30 4.90
N GLY A 91 8.71 -0.39 4.93
CA GLY A 91 7.46 0.12 5.50
C GLY A 91 7.59 0.47 7.00
N ALA A 92 8.24 -0.39 7.78
CA ALA A 92 8.47 -0.16 9.20
C ALA A 92 9.40 1.04 9.46
N LEU A 93 10.50 1.15 8.69
CA LEU A 93 11.42 2.29 8.78
C LEU A 93 10.74 3.60 8.39
N HIS A 94 9.89 3.59 7.36
CA HIS A 94 9.11 4.77 6.96
C HIS A 94 8.12 5.18 8.04
N PHE A 95 7.37 4.23 8.61
CA PHE A 95 6.46 4.49 9.72
C PHE A 95 7.20 5.05 10.94
N LEU A 96 8.34 4.47 11.29
CA LEU A 96 9.17 4.96 12.39
C LEU A 96 9.68 6.38 12.12
N GLY A 97 10.15 6.66 10.90
CA GLY A 97 10.59 7.99 10.49
C GLY A 97 9.47 9.03 10.59
N VAL A 98 8.27 8.72 10.09
CA VAL A 98 7.07 9.57 10.22
C VAL A 98 6.71 9.77 11.69
N TYR A 99 6.69 8.70 12.47
CA TYR A 99 6.33 8.74 13.89
C TYR A 99 7.29 9.64 14.67
N LEU A 100 8.60 9.45 14.49
CA LEU A 100 9.62 10.27 15.14
C LEU A 100 9.53 11.73 14.70
N LEU A 101 9.28 11.99 13.42
CA LEU A 101 9.06 13.32 12.89
C LEU A 101 7.81 13.98 13.49
N VAL A 102 6.70 13.24 13.62
CA VAL A 102 5.49 13.74 14.28
C VAL A 102 5.73 14.01 15.77
N VAL A 103 6.45 13.13 16.47
CA VAL A 103 6.77 13.29 17.89
C VAL A 103 7.72 14.47 18.12
N SER A 104 8.68 14.70 17.21
CA SER A 104 9.60 15.84 17.31
C SER A 104 8.91 17.19 17.09
N PHE A 105 7.76 17.21 16.41
CA PHE A 105 6.94 18.41 16.24
C PHE A 105 5.95 18.69 17.39
N LYS A 106 6.05 18.01 18.53
CA LYS A 106 5.29 18.37 19.75
C LYS A 106 5.67 19.78 20.21
N ARG A 107 4.92 20.78 19.74
CA ARG A 107 5.08 22.17 20.18
C ARG A 107 4.42 22.37 21.54
N SER A 108 5.23 22.76 22.51
CA SER A 108 4.76 23.36 23.74
C SER A 108 4.60 24.87 23.54
N LEU A 109 3.44 25.40 23.91
CA LEU A 109 3.18 26.82 23.93
C LEU A 109 3.34 27.33 25.36
N ARG A 110 4.25 28.28 25.58
CA ARG A 110 4.39 28.92 26.88
C ARG A 110 3.24 29.91 27.08
N ILE A 111 2.59 29.78 28.23
CA ILE A 111 1.49 30.65 28.67
C ILE A 111 2.11 31.75 29.52
N ASP A 112 1.94 32.98 29.08
CA ASP A 112 2.39 34.17 29.80
C ASP A 112 1.37 34.61 30.85
N ASP A 113 0.08 34.47 30.52
CA ASP A 113 -1.02 34.84 31.39
C ASP A 113 -2.29 34.06 31.03
N LEU A 114 -3.11 33.78 32.05
CA LEU A 114 -4.39 33.11 31.96
C LEU A 114 -5.41 33.97 32.70
N ALA A 115 -6.19 34.75 31.97
CA ALA A 115 -7.10 35.72 32.55
C ALA A 115 -8.57 35.35 32.24
N ALA A 116 -9.41 35.34 33.28
CA ALA A 116 -10.85 35.30 33.13
C ALA A 116 -11.40 36.72 32.86
N SER A 117 -12.15 36.88 31.77
CA SER A 117 -12.81 38.13 31.40
C SER A 117 -14.31 37.86 31.17
N GLY A 118 -15.10 38.01 32.23
CA GLY A 118 -16.51 37.60 32.23
C GLY A 118 -16.66 36.09 32.07
N ASP A 119 -17.49 35.65 31.13
CA ASP A 119 -17.75 34.22 30.84
C ASP A 119 -16.66 33.56 29.96
N ARG A 120 -15.58 34.28 29.65
CA ARG A 120 -14.53 33.82 28.73
C ARG A 120 -13.20 33.76 29.44
N VAL A 121 -12.48 32.67 29.22
CA VAL A 121 -11.09 32.55 29.64
C VAL A 121 -10.19 32.80 28.46
N VAL A 122 -9.30 33.78 28.59
CA VAL A 122 -8.32 34.13 27.56
C VAL A 122 -6.92 33.74 28.01
N LEU A 123 -6.27 32.92 27.20
CA LEU A 123 -4.88 32.51 27.36
C LEU A 123 -4.00 33.39 26.47
N SER A 124 -3.03 34.06 27.09
CA SER A 124 -2.01 34.84 26.41
C SER A 124 -0.72 34.04 26.29
N ALA A 125 -0.19 33.94 25.07
CA ALA A 125 0.98 33.14 24.75
C ALA A 125 2.17 33.98 24.30
N ASN A 126 3.37 33.55 24.68
CA ASN A 126 4.63 34.18 24.27
C ASN A 126 5.72 33.11 24.12
N PRO A 127 6.28 32.92 22.91
CA PRO A 127 6.10 33.69 21.67
C PRO A 127 4.71 33.53 21.01
N PRO A 128 4.38 34.29 19.93
CA PRO A 128 3.14 34.12 19.18
C PRO A 128 2.88 32.66 18.83
N HIS A 129 1.65 32.18 19.04
CA HIS A 129 1.35 30.75 18.96
C HIS A 129 1.38 30.19 17.52
N GLY A 130 1.33 31.06 16.51
CA GLY A 130 1.46 30.68 15.09
C GLY A 130 0.33 29.77 14.58
N MET A 131 -0.80 29.72 15.28
CA MET A 131 -1.98 28.97 14.85
C MET A 131 -2.79 29.83 13.88
N ARG A 132 -3.13 29.27 12.72
CA ARG A 132 -3.94 29.97 11.72
C ARG A 132 -5.42 29.63 11.89
N HIS A 133 -6.28 30.63 11.66
CA HIS A 133 -7.73 30.48 11.60
C HIS A 133 -8.16 29.66 10.38
N TRP A 134 -8.09 28.34 10.46
CA TRP A 134 -8.67 27.50 9.42
C TRP A 134 -10.10 27.09 9.81
N ALA A 135 -11.08 27.64 9.09
CA ALA A 135 -12.48 27.21 9.07
C ALA A 135 -13.18 27.08 10.44
N ARG A 136 -12.94 27.99 11.41
CA ARG A 136 -13.50 27.93 12.78
C ARG A 136 -13.17 26.64 13.55
N ALA A 137 -12.20 25.87 13.10
CA ALA A 137 -11.80 24.65 13.77
C ALA A 137 -11.27 24.97 15.19
N ARG A 138 -11.76 24.21 16.17
CA ARG A 138 -11.31 24.30 17.56
C ARG A 138 -10.17 23.31 17.76
N ALA A 139 -9.03 23.77 18.25
CA ALA A 139 -7.92 22.88 18.59
C ALA A 139 -8.07 22.41 20.04
N ARG A 140 -7.62 21.19 20.35
CA ARG A 140 -7.61 20.67 21.72
C ARG A 140 -6.25 20.91 22.36
N VAL A 141 -6.24 21.46 23.58
CA VAL A 141 -5.02 21.70 24.37
C VAL A 141 -5.16 21.09 25.77
N LYS A 142 -4.04 20.59 26.28
CA LYS A 142 -3.86 20.27 27.70
C LYS A 142 -2.96 21.33 28.32
N LEU A 143 -3.43 21.92 29.41
CA LEU A 143 -2.64 22.84 30.21
C LEU A 143 -1.82 22.01 31.20
N ALA A 144 -0.60 22.45 31.50
CA ALA A 144 0.30 21.81 32.45
C ALA A 144 1.14 22.89 33.13
N ASP A 145 1.60 22.58 34.34
CA ASP A 145 2.45 23.46 35.12
C ASP A 145 1.81 24.83 35.40
N THR A 146 0.46 24.91 35.46
CA THR A 146 -0.27 26.14 35.82
C THR A 146 -0.38 26.35 37.32
N GLY A 147 -0.01 25.35 38.13
CA GLY A 147 -0.18 25.40 39.59
C GLY A 147 -1.63 25.23 40.05
N ILE A 148 -2.59 25.11 39.12
CA ILE A 148 -4.01 24.87 39.41
C ILE A 148 -4.35 23.44 39.00
N GLN A 149 -4.52 22.55 39.98
CA GLN A 149 -4.71 21.12 39.72
C GLN A 149 -5.96 20.81 38.88
N SER A 150 -7.04 21.60 39.06
CA SER A 150 -8.26 21.46 38.26
C SER A 150 -8.04 21.81 36.79
N VAL A 151 -7.05 22.65 36.47
CA VAL A 151 -6.75 23.06 35.09
C VAL A 151 -5.77 22.08 34.45
N ASP A 152 -4.73 21.66 35.18
CA ASP A 152 -3.65 20.81 34.64
C ASP A 152 -4.10 19.39 34.25
N GLN A 153 -5.22 18.90 34.80
CA GLN A 153 -5.75 17.56 34.50
C GLN A 153 -6.78 17.54 33.36
N HIS A 154 -7.26 18.70 32.92
CA HIS A 154 -8.35 18.79 31.96
C HIS A 154 -7.86 19.15 30.54
N THR A 155 -8.66 18.72 29.56
CA THR A 155 -8.44 19.07 28.15
C THR A 155 -9.47 20.11 27.74
N PHE A 156 -9.01 21.18 27.11
CA PHE A 156 -9.83 22.31 26.69
C PHE A 156 -9.82 22.44 25.18
N CYS A 157 -10.89 23.03 24.63
CA CYS A 157 -10.91 23.51 23.27
C CYS A 157 -10.39 24.95 23.26
N VAL A 158 -9.53 25.30 22.31
CA VAL A 158 -9.09 26.68 22.10
C VAL A 158 -9.61 27.21 20.77
N GLN A 159 -10.06 28.46 20.82
CA GLN A 159 -10.43 29.26 19.67
C GLN A 159 -9.43 30.40 19.54
N VAL A 160 -8.85 30.57 18.35
CA VAL A 160 -7.90 31.65 18.11
C VAL A 160 -8.65 32.99 18.17
N LEU A 161 -8.14 33.96 18.93
CA LEU A 161 -8.64 35.33 18.94
C LEU A 161 -7.75 36.25 18.10
N ASP A 162 -6.43 36.20 18.35
CA ASP A 162 -5.41 36.87 17.56
C ASP A 162 -4.10 36.06 17.56
N GLU A 163 -2.93 36.66 17.27
CA GLU A 163 -1.64 35.95 17.18
C GLU A 163 -1.03 35.52 18.54
N ARG A 164 -1.54 36.09 19.65
CA ARG A 164 -1.04 35.87 21.00
C ARG A 164 -2.13 35.45 21.97
N ARG A 165 -3.41 35.64 21.65
CA ARG A 165 -4.54 35.35 22.53
C ARG A 165 -5.39 34.22 21.98
N LEU A 166 -5.72 33.30 22.87
CA LEU A 166 -6.56 32.13 22.63
C LEU A 166 -7.72 32.14 23.63
N GLU A 167 -8.93 31.91 23.17
CA GLU A 167 -10.10 31.71 24.03
C GLU A 167 -10.20 30.22 24.39
N LEU A 168 -10.21 29.91 25.68
CA LEU A 168 -10.41 28.56 26.21
C LEU A 168 -11.90 28.28 26.41
N GLN A 169 -12.34 27.11 25.96
CA GLN A 169 -13.70 26.60 26.07
C GLN A 169 -13.69 25.19 26.64
N ALA A 170 -14.68 24.85 27.45
CA ALA A 170 -14.88 23.47 27.89
C ALA A 170 -15.13 22.55 26.67
N LEU A 171 -14.78 21.27 26.77
CA LEU A 171 -14.94 20.32 25.67
C LEU A 171 -16.41 20.21 25.19
N GLY A 172 -17.36 20.41 26.10
CA GLY A 172 -18.80 20.43 25.81
C GLY A 172 -19.35 21.78 25.33
N GLY A 173 -18.51 22.81 25.17
CA GLY A 173 -18.93 24.15 24.76
C GLY A 173 -19.65 24.98 25.83
N GLY A 174 -19.70 24.49 27.08
CA GLY A 174 -20.21 25.26 28.23
C GLY A 174 -19.21 26.33 28.70
N PRO A 175 -19.70 27.38 29.39
CA PRO A 175 -18.84 28.35 30.05
C PRO A 175 -18.02 27.69 31.16
N ILE A 176 -16.81 28.18 31.37
CA ILE A 176 -15.94 27.75 32.47
C ILE A 176 -16.25 28.68 33.64
N SER A 177 -17.00 28.21 34.64
CA SER A 177 -17.49 29.03 35.76
C SER A 177 -16.47 29.30 36.86
N ASP A 178 -15.28 28.72 36.75
CA ASP A 178 -14.26 28.81 37.79
C ASP A 178 -13.46 30.09 37.64
N ALA A 179 -13.42 30.90 38.70
CA ALA A 179 -12.57 32.08 38.76
C ALA A 179 -11.10 31.63 38.77
N TRP A 180 -10.39 31.85 37.68
CA TRP A 180 -8.97 31.53 37.57
C TRP A 180 -8.15 32.79 37.83
N GLU A 181 -7.24 32.70 38.81
CA GLU A 181 -6.23 33.73 39.04
C GLU A 181 -5.13 33.63 37.97
N SER A 182 -4.58 34.77 37.58
CA SER A 182 -3.53 34.90 36.56
C SER A 182 -2.40 33.91 36.82
N SER A 183 -2.23 32.93 35.93
CA SER A 183 -1.20 31.90 36.05
C SER A 183 -0.40 31.70 34.76
N LYS A 184 0.85 31.25 34.95
CA LYS A 184 1.80 30.87 33.89
C LYS A 184 1.88 29.37 33.81
N GLY A 185 2.16 28.84 32.63
CA GLY A 185 2.28 27.39 32.42
C GLY A 185 2.62 27.02 31.00
N ILE A 186 2.31 25.77 30.64
CA ILE A 186 2.56 25.20 29.32
C ILE A 186 1.26 24.64 28.75
N ALA A 187 0.86 25.15 27.59
CA ALA A 187 -0.20 24.54 26.79
C ALA A 187 0.40 23.56 25.78
N ARG A 188 -0.01 22.30 25.85
CA ARG A 188 0.36 21.24 24.90
C ARG A 188 -0.83 20.97 23.99
N LEU A 189 -0.65 21.17 22.68
CA LEU A 189 -1.65 20.78 21.70
C LEU A 189 -1.80 19.24 21.71
N CYS A 190 -3.02 18.77 21.48
CA CYS A 190 -3.31 17.34 21.40
C CYS A 190 -3.31 16.85 19.95
N PHE A 191 -2.56 15.78 19.69
CA PHE A 191 -2.57 15.08 18.41
C PHE A 191 -4.01 14.73 17.96
N PRO A 192 -4.36 14.91 16.67
CA PRO A 192 -3.52 15.34 15.54
C PRO A 192 -3.54 16.86 15.27
N TYR A 193 -4.10 17.69 16.16
CA TYR A 193 -4.30 19.12 15.89
C TYR A 193 -2.99 19.90 15.76
N ASP A 194 -1.92 19.42 16.40
CA ASP A 194 -0.55 19.93 16.33
C ASP A 194 -0.06 20.01 14.87
N ILE A 195 -0.52 19.06 14.05
CA ILE A 195 -0.13 18.90 12.66
C ILE A 195 -0.99 19.78 11.73
N LEU A 196 -2.31 19.78 11.96
CA LEU A 196 -3.26 20.38 11.02
C LEU A 196 -3.31 21.91 11.11
N HIS A 197 -2.95 22.49 12.26
CA HIS A 197 -3.08 23.93 12.51
C HIS A 197 -1.76 24.70 12.55
N THR A 198 -0.62 24.02 12.37
CA THR A 198 0.67 24.67 12.21
C THR A 198 0.79 25.19 10.77
N GLY A 199 0.70 26.52 10.62
CA GLY A 199 0.56 27.22 9.34
C GLY A 199 1.74 27.13 8.35
N THR A 200 2.59 26.12 8.47
CA THR A 200 3.50 25.74 7.39
C THR A 200 2.70 24.94 6.36
N LEU A 201 2.76 25.33 5.08
CA LEU A 201 2.23 24.51 3.97
C LEU A 201 2.99 23.18 3.84
N ALA A 202 4.22 23.13 4.38
CA ALA A 202 5.10 21.98 4.36
C ALA A 202 4.51 20.71 5.02
N PRO A 203 3.96 20.70 6.23
CA PRO A 203 3.39 19.49 6.83
C PRO A 203 2.32 18.85 5.95
N VAL A 204 1.35 19.57 5.41
CA VAL A 204 0.33 18.93 4.54
C VAL A 204 0.94 18.48 3.20
N ALA A 205 1.75 19.33 2.56
CA ALA A 205 2.39 19.00 1.28
C ALA A 205 3.45 17.89 1.40
N VAL A 206 4.00 17.62 2.59
CA VAL A 206 4.96 16.55 2.84
C VAL A 206 4.26 15.30 3.42
N GLN A 207 3.28 15.47 4.30
CA GLN A 207 2.56 14.37 4.93
C GLN A 207 1.58 13.69 3.99
N VAL A 208 0.91 14.43 3.09
CA VAL A 208 0.01 13.80 2.12
C VAL A 208 0.81 12.87 1.19
N PRO A 209 1.92 13.30 0.57
CA PRO A 209 2.80 12.37 -0.12
C PRO A 209 3.32 11.26 0.80
N LEU A 210 3.83 11.55 2.00
CA LEU A 210 4.39 10.49 2.87
C LEU A 210 3.36 9.44 3.30
N LEU A 211 2.09 9.81 3.50
CA LEU A 211 1.00 8.88 3.79
C LEU A 211 0.56 8.12 2.54
N LEU A 212 0.71 8.75 1.36
CA LEU A 212 0.45 8.10 0.08
C LEU A 212 1.63 7.25 -0.40
N VAL A 213 2.86 7.43 0.09
CA VAL A 213 4.04 6.63 -0.28
C VAL A 213 3.77 5.13 -0.15
N PRO A 214 3.25 4.59 0.98
CA PRO A 214 2.93 3.16 1.04
C PRO A 214 1.84 2.74 0.05
N PHE A 215 0.88 3.61 -0.27
CA PHE A 215 -0.13 3.36 -1.30
C PHE A 215 0.49 3.34 -2.71
N TRP A 216 1.37 4.30 -3.02
CA TRP A 216 2.10 4.36 -4.29
C TRP A 216 3.11 3.23 -4.44
N LEU A 217 3.76 2.80 -3.36
CA LEU A 217 4.65 1.64 -3.36
C LEU A 217 3.87 0.35 -3.61
N ALA A 218 2.71 0.17 -2.95
CA ALA A 218 1.84 -0.98 -3.22
C ALA A 218 1.32 -0.97 -4.67
N LEU A 219 0.92 0.21 -5.18
CA LEU A 219 0.48 0.37 -6.55
C LEU A 219 1.62 0.11 -7.54
N SER A 220 2.83 0.61 -7.28
CA SER A 220 3.99 0.39 -8.14
C SER A 220 4.46 -1.06 -8.12
N MET A 221 4.34 -1.75 -6.98
CA MET A 221 4.65 -3.18 -6.89
C MET A 221 3.62 -4.00 -7.68
N SER A 222 2.33 -3.68 -7.57
CA SER A 222 1.29 -4.31 -8.39
C SER A 222 1.50 -4.04 -9.89
N TRP A 223 1.94 -2.83 -10.24
CA TRP A 223 2.25 -2.49 -11.63
C TRP A 223 3.50 -3.21 -12.14
N ALA A 224 4.54 -3.34 -11.31
CA ALA A 224 5.77 -4.05 -11.64
C ALA A 224 5.52 -5.54 -11.86
N GLU A 225 4.72 -6.22 -11.01
CA GLU A 225 4.36 -7.62 -11.22
C GLU A 225 3.63 -7.83 -12.55
N ASN A 226 2.70 -6.94 -12.88
CA ASN A 226 2.01 -6.98 -14.18
C ASN A 226 2.97 -6.71 -15.36
N PHE A 227 3.91 -5.78 -15.21
CA PHE A 227 4.88 -5.43 -16.24
C PHE A 227 5.89 -6.54 -16.51
N PHE A 228 6.42 -7.17 -15.46
CA PHE A 228 7.32 -8.32 -15.59
C PHE A 228 6.59 -9.54 -16.14
N ALA A 229 5.34 -9.79 -15.75
CA ALA A 229 4.52 -10.85 -16.34
C ALA A 229 4.32 -10.64 -17.85
N LEU A 230 4.15 -9.40 -18.30
CA LEU A 230 4.04 -9.06 -19.73
C LEU A 230 5.37 -9.24 -20.48
N HIS A 231 6.51 -8.86 -19.91
CA HIS A 231 7.82 -9.01 -20.56
C HIS A 231 8.30 -10.47 -20.59
N ALA A 232 8.07 -11.25 -19.53
CA ALA A 232 8.34 -12.69 -19.52
C ALA A 232 7.51 -13.44 -20.59
N ARG A 233 6.35 -12.90 -20.99
CA ARG A 233 5.53 -13.41 -22.08
C ARG A 233 6.14 -13.12 -23.46
N SER A 234 6.81 -11.98 -23.61
CA SER A 234 7.47 -11.56 -24.86
C SER A 234 8.71 -12.38 -25.18
N ASP A 235 9.52 -12.74 -24.19
CA ASP A 235 10.72 -13.56 -24.43
C ASP A 235 10.37 -15.02 -24.77
N LYS A 236 9.32 -15.57 -24.15
CA LYS A 236 8.89 -16.94 -24.42
C LYS A 236 8.22 -17.09 -25.79
N SER A 237 7.51 -16.06 -26.29
CA SER A 237 6.97 -16.07 -27.65
C SER A 237 8.06 -15.91 -28.71
N PHE A 238 9.12 -15.14 -28.43
CA PHE A 238 10.27 -15.00 -29.34
C PHE A 238 11.11 -16.29 -29.42
N GLN A 239 11.36 -16.95 -28.28
CA GLN A 239 12.02 -18.27 -28.29
C GLN A 239 11.19 -19.36 -28.96
N ALA A 240 9.85 -19.36 -28.78
CA ALA A 240 8.98 -20.30 -29.49
C ALA A 240 8.96 -20.06 -31.01
N ALA A 241 9.06 -18.81 -31.47
CA ALA A 241 9.16 -18.47 -32.88
C ALA A 241 10.51 -18.90 -33.50
N LEU A 242 11.61 -18.75 -32.78
CA LEU A 242 12.95 -19.19 -33.21
C LEU A 242 13.05 -20.72 -33.34
N VAL A 243 12.44 -21.48 -32.42
CA VAL A 243 12.38 -22.96 -32.49
C VAL A 243 11.42 -23.44 -33.60
N GLY A 244 10.36 -22.68 -33.90
CA GLY A 244 9.45 -22.94 -35.03
C GLY A 244 10.13 -22.80 -36.40
N LEU A 245 10.99 -21.79 -36.58
CA LEU A 245 11.73 -21.57 -37.83
C LEU A 245 12.83 -22.61 -38.08
N ALA A 246 13.37 -23.22 -37.02
CA ALA A 246 14.37 -24.29 -37.14
C ALA A 246 13.78 -25.67 -37.47
N SER A 247 12.45 -25.85 -37.42
CA SER A 247 11.77 -27.13 -37.66
C SER A 247 10.95 -27.17 -38.95
N GLY A 248 10.98 -26.10 -39.76
CA GLY A 248 10.32 -26.02 -41.07
C GLY A 248 11.29 -26.34 -42.22
N ALA A 249 11.75 -27.58 -42.32
CA ALA A 249 12.35 -28.11 -43.54
C ALA A 249 12.17 -29.64 -43.59
N CYS A 250 11.00 -30.06 -44.09
CA CYS A 250 10.76 -31.25 -44.90
C CYS A 250 9.37 -31.08 -45.54
#